data_AF-A0A1Z1WLG2-F1
#
_entry.id   AF-A0A1Z1WLG2-F1
#
_cell.length_a   1.000
_cell.length_b   1.000
_cell.length_c   1.000
_cell.angle_alpha   90.00
_cell.angle_beta   90.00
_cell.angle_gamma   90.00
#
_symmetry.space_group_name_H-M   'P 1'
#
loop_
_entity.id
_entity.type
_entity.pdbx_description
1 polymer ?
#
loop_
_entity_poly.entity_id
_entity_poly.type
_entity_poly.pdbx_seq_one_letter_code
_entity_poly.pdbx_strand_id
1 'polypeptide(L)'
;MFAVPEEAEAVDAVRDLVLGRAPGDGARAAFRARFGQTAAALRAKSVEDTAFYRHAPLLSAAEVGGSPARPAVDVAEFHAYCARVQRDWPYSGTVLTTHDSKRSADVRAAVSVLSQAPARWAALLAEVTRRTARAGGRRAPDPQLAWAAWQTAFGFALRRSPRGPRRRPGRTRDGSRTRS
;
A
#
# COMPACT_ATOMS: atom_id res chain seq x y z
N MET A 1 -11.04 -12.07 23.66
CA MET A 1 -11.64 -13.07 24.54
C MET A 1 -12.07 -14.21 23.64
N PHE A 2 -11.52 -15.41 23.84
CA PHE A 2 -11.92 -16.58 23.04
C PHE A 2 -13.35 -16.96 23.41
N ALA A 3 -14.14 -17.36 22.42
CA ALA A 3 -15.51 -17.79 22.65
C ALA A 3 -15.56 -19.21 23.23
N VAL A 4 -14.50 -20.00 23.03
CA VAL A 4 -14.37 -21.40 23.44
C VAL A 4 -13.13 -21.55 24.34
N PRO A 5 -13.26 -22.06 25.59
CA PRO A 5 -12.14 -22.20 26.52
C PRO A 5 -10.97 -23.03 25.99
N GLU A 6 -11.25 -24.09 25.23
CA GLU A 6 -10.26 -24.98 24.63
C GLU A 6 -9.38 -24.26 23.59
N GLU A 7 -9.90 -23.23 22.93
CA GLU A 7 -9.10 -22.37 22.04
C GLU A 7 -8.07 -21.56 22.83
N ALA A 8 -8.44 -21.08 24.02
CA ALA A 8 -7.53 -20.34 24.89
C ALA A 8 -6.41 -21.25 25.41
N GLU A 9 -6.73 -22.48 25.81
CA GLU A 9 -5.75 -23.48 26.25
C GLU A 9 -4.77 -23.86 25.13
N ALA A 10 -5.28 -24.08 23.91
CA ALA A 10 -4.45 -24.37 22.75
C ALA A 10 -3.50 -23.20 22.43
N VAL A 11 -3.97 -21.95 22.51
CA VAL A 11 -3.15 -20.75 22.29
C VAL A 11 -2.06 -20.63 23.35
N ASP A 12 -2.38 -20.90 24.61
CA ASP A 12 -1.43 -20.85 25.71
C ASP A 12 -0.35 -21.93 25.58
N ALA A 13 -0.72 -23.15 25.20
CA ALA A 13 0.23 -24.22 24.92
C ALA A 13 1.19 -23.86 23.76
N VAL A 14 0.66 -23.31 22.66
CA VAL A 14 1.47 -22.85 21.52
C VAL A 14 2.39 -21.70 21.95
N ARG A 15 1.88 -20.72 22.70
CA ARG A 15 2.69 -19.61 23.25
C ARG A 15 3.86 -20.14 24.05
N ASP A 16 3.63 -21.10 24.93
CA ASP A 16 4.67 -21.62 25.82
C ASP A 16 5.69 -22.49 25.08
N LEU A 17 5.31 -23.15 23.98
CA LEU A 17 6.25 -23.81 23.08
C LEU A 17 7.13 -22.80 22.31
N VAL A 18 6.53 -21.73 21.80
CA VAL A 18 7.26 -20.66 21.07
C VAL A 18 8.22 -19.92 22.01
N LEU A 19 7.72 -19.41 23.14
CA LEU A 19 8.52 -18.72 24.16
C LEU A 19 9.47 -19.66 24.88
N GLY A 20 9.19 -20.95 24.80
CA GLY A 20 10.01 -21.98 25.37
C GLY A 20 10.00 -22.01 26.88
N ARG A 21 8.79 -22.06 27.39
CA ARG A 21 8.48 -22.31 28.79
C ARG A 21 8.09 -23.78 28.98
N ALA A 22 7.80 -24.50 27.90
CA ALA A 22 7.50 -25.93 27.90
C ALA A 22 8.77 -26.82 28.03
N PRO A 23 8.71 -27.95 28.76
CA PRO A 23 9.80 -28.93 28.85
C PRO A 23 10.17 -29.58 27.50
N GLY A 24 11.45 -29.94 27.32
CA GLY A 24 11.97 -30.61 26.11
C GLY A 24 12.76 -29.68 25.18
N ASP A 25 13.96 -30.09 24.75
CA ASP A 25 14.96 -29.24 24.10
C ASP A 25 14.99 -29.39 22.56
N GLY A 26 15.12 -30.61 22.04
CA GLY A 26 15.28 -30.86 20.60
C GLY A 26 14.02 -30.62 19.76
N ALA A 27 12.88 -31.17 20.18
CA ALA A 27 11.60 -30.99 19.48
C ALA A 27 11.11 -29.53 19.52
N ARG A 28 11.47 -28.79 20.57
CA ARG A 28 11.09 -27.38 20.77
C ARG A 28 11.83 -26.44 19.83
N ALA A 29 13.12 -26.66 19.61
CA ALA A 29 13.89 -25.88 18.63
C ALA A 29 13.33 -26.08 17.21
N ALA A 30 13.00 -27.33 16.86
CA ALA A 30 12.38 -27.65 15.57
C ALA A 30 10.98 -27.02 15.43
N PHE A 31 10.15 -27.06 16.48
CA PHE A 31 8.84 -26.41 16.49
C PHE A 31 8.95 -24.90 16.29
N ARG A 32 9.84 -24.22 17.04
CA ARG A 32 10.05 -22.77 16.92
C ARG A 32 10.48 -22.36 15.51
N ALA A 33 11.41 -23.11 14.91
CA ALA A 33 11.87 -22.85 13.56
C ALA A 33 10.72 -23.00 12.53
N ARG A 34 9.98 -24.11 12.60
CA ARG A 34 8.85 -24.36 11.69
C ARG A 34 7.70 -23.38 11.91
N PHE A 35 7.37 -23.06 13.15
CA PHE A 35 6.38 -22.05 13.49
C PHE A 35 6.75 -20.69 12.88
N GLY A 36 8.02 -20.26 12.99
CA GLY A 36 8.50 -19.03 12.36
C GLY A 36 8.35 -19.05 10.83
N GLN A 37 8.72 -20.15 10.18
CA GLN A 37 8.60 -20.33 8.73
C GLN A 37 7.13 -20.24 8.26
N THR A 38 6.22 -20.91 8.97
CA THR A 38 4.79 -20.91 8.62
C THR A 38 4.11 -19.59 8.97
N ALA A 39 4.41 -19.00 10.14
CA ALA A 39 3.80 -17.75 10.59
C ALA A 39 4.16 -16.57 9.68
N ALA A 40 5.40 -16.51 9.18
CA ALA A 40 5.82 -15.49 8.22
C ALA A 40 5.00 -15.59 6.91
N ALA A 41 4.85 -16.81 6.37
CA ALA A 41 4.07 -17.06 5.16
C ALA A 41 2.57 -16.77 5.37
N LEU A 42 2.02 -17.15 6.54
CA LEU A 42 0.63 -16.88 6.90
C LEU A 42 0.38 -15.37 6.99
N ARG A 43 1.25 -14.62 7.69
CA ARG A 43 1.14 -13.16 7.82
C ARG A 43 1.11 -12.48 6.45
N ALA A 44 2.04 -12.84 5.56
CA ALA A 44 2.10 -12.27 4.22
C ALA A 44 0.78 -12.52 3.45
N LYS A 45 0.31 -13.77 3.37
CA LYS A 45 -0.89 -14.12 2.61
C LYS A 45 -2.19 -13.55 3.21
N SER A 46 -2.33 -13.60 4.53
CA SER A 46 -3.56 -13.17 5.20
C SER A 46 -3.68 -11.65 5.28
N VAL A 47 -2.59 -10.94 5.55
CA VAL A 47 -2.62 -9.48 5.74
C VAL A 47 -2.43 -8.76 4.41
N GLU A 48 -1.38 -9.10 3.67
CA GLU A 48 -0.97 -8.31 2.50
C GLU A 48 -1.77 -8.66 1.24
N ASP A 49 -2.16 -9.93 1.08
CA ASP A 49 -2.90 -10.38 -0.12
C ASP A 49 -4.42 -10.48 0.08
N THR A 50 -4.91 -10.39 1.32
CA THR A 50 -6.35 -10.48 1.62
C THR A 50 -6.88 -9.26 2.38
N ALA A 51 -6.33 -8.95 3.56
CA ALA A 51 -6.85 -7.87 4.39
C ALA A 51 -6.68 -6.47 3.74
N PHE A 52 -5.54 -6.22 3.09
CA PHE A 52 -5.28 -4.94 2.42
C PHE A 52 -6.26 -4.60 1.29
N TYR A 53 -6.84 -5.60 0.63
CA TYR A 53 -7.83 -5.35 -0.42
C TYR A 53 -9.26 -5.27 0.13
N ARG A 54 -9.51 -5.81 1.32
CA ARG A 54 -10.82 -5.80 1.99
C ARG A 54 -11.07 -4.56 2.85
N HIS A 55 -10.04 -3.87 3.31
CA HIS A 55 -10.19 -2.62 4.06
C HIS A 55 -8.98 -1.69 3.89
N ALA A 56 -9.02 -0.87 2.84
CA ALA A 56 -8.02 0.17 2.61
C ALA A 56 -8.68 1.54 2.38
N PRO A 57 -9.04 2.25 3.46
CA PRO A 57 -9.51 3.63 3.39
C PRO A 57 -8.53 4.52 2.60
N LEU A 58 -7.23 4.29 2.77
CA LEU A 58 -6.17 4.96 2.02
C LEU A 58 -5.17 3.94 1.46
N LEU A 59 -5.13 3.77 0.14
CA LEU A 59 -4.30 2.76 -0.53
C LEU A 59 -2.79 2.99 -0.36
N SER A 60 -2.36 4.23 -0.04
CA SER A 60 -0.94 4.52 0.19
C SER A 60 -0.39 3.87 1.47
N ALA A 61 -1.26 3.52 2.42
CA ALA A 61 -0.91 2.81 3.65
C ALA A 61 -1.03 1.27 3.53
N ALA A 62 -1.62 0.77 2.44
CA ALA A 62 -1.75 -0.66 2.14
C ALA A 62 -0.55 -1.17 1.34
N GLU A 63 0.62 -1.20 2.00
CA GLU A 63 1.89 -1.68 1.46
C GLU A 63 2.51 -2.80 2.27
N VAL A 64 3.41 -3.55 1.64
CA VAL A 64 4.21 -4.61 2.28
C VAL A 64 4.86 -4.07 3.56
N GLY A 65 4.66 -4.77 4.68
CA GLY A 65 5.14 -4.34 6.00
C GLY A 65 4.41 -3.14 6.65
N GLY A 66 3.43 -2.53 5.98
CA GLY A 66 2.61 -1.43 6.50
C GLY A 66 1.44 -1.89 7.38
N SER A 67 0.80 -0.92 8.04
CA SER A 67 -0.43 -1.12 8.82
C SER A 67 -1.52 -0.14 8.36
N PRO A 68 -2.50 -0.58 7.55
CA PRO A 68 -3.58 0.30 7.07
C PRO A 68 -4.41 0.93 8.18
N ALA A 69 -4.44 0.31 9.37
CA ALA A 69 -5.15 0.82 10.54
C ALA A 69 -4.48 2.05 11.18
N ARG A 70 -3.20 2.29 10.90
CA ARG A 70 -2.44 3.47 11.37
C ARG A 70 -1.73 4.12 10.17
N PRO A 71 -2.48 4.80 9.27
CA PRO A 71 -1.93 5.34 8.02
C PRO A 71 -1.06 6.59 8.21
N ALA A 72 -0.94 7.09 9.44
CA ALA A 72 -0.14 8.24 9.81
C ALA A 72 0.72 7.91 11.03
N VAL A 73 1.86 8.59 11.12
CA VAL A 73 2.81 8.53 12.23
C VAL A 73 3.04 9.95 12.71
N ASP A 74 3.17 10.13 14.02
CA ASP A 74 3.55 11.41 14.59
C ASP A 74 5.04 11.71 14.30
N VAL A 75 5.40 13.00 14.27
CA VAL A 75 6.77 13.45 14.00
C VAL A 75 7.74 12.90 15.06
N ALA A 76 7.37 12.91 16.34
CA ALA A 76 8.21 12.38 17.40
C ALA A 76 8.36 10.85 17.30
N GLU A 77 7.28 10.12 16.97
CA GLU A 77 7.33 8.67 16.75
C GLU A 77 8.25 8.32 15.57
N PHE A 78 8.21 9.11 14.48
CA PHE A 78 9.12 8.97 13.35
C PHE A 78 10.59 9.21 13.74
N HIS A 79 10.89 10.28 14.48
CA HIS A 79 12.26 10.55 14.93
C HIS A 79 12.78 9.48 15.89
N ALA A 80 11.94 8.98 16.80
CA ALA A 80 12.29 7.88 17.69
C ALA A 80 12.59 6.58 16.90
N TYR A 81 11.83 6.30 15.84
CA TYR A 81 12.11 5.21 14.91
C TYR A 81 13.49 5.39 14.24
N CYS A 82 13.78 6.56 13.69
CA CYS A 82 15.06 6.85 13.03
C CYS A 82 16.25 6.67 13.99
N ALA A 83 16.16 7.19 15.21
CA ALA A 83 17.20 7.05 16.22
C ALA A 83 17.46 5.58 16.59
N ARG A 84 16.39 4.78 16.73
CA ARG A 84 16.50 3.33 16.98
C ARG A 84 17.20 2.61 15.81
N VAL A 85 16.80 2.90 14.58
CA VAL A 85 17.40 2.28 13.39
C VAL A 85 18.89 2.60 13.28
N GLN A 86 19.29 3.85 13.51
CA GLN A 86 20.71 4.22 13.50
C GLN A 86 21.52 3.52 14.59
N ARG A 87 20.96 3.35 15.79
CA ARG A 87 21.65 2.69 16.90
C ARG A 87 21.81 1.18 16.67
N ASP A 88 20.74 0.52 16.26
CA ASP A 88 20.67 -0.95 16.27
C ASP A 88 21.05 -1.55 14.90
N TRP A 89 20.82 -0.82 13.79
CA TRP A 89 21.08 -1.27 12.41
C TRP A 89 21.65 -0.13 11.53
N PRO A 90 22.82 0.44 11.87
CA PRO A 90 23.39 1.61 11.18
C PRO A 90 23.67 1.40 9.67
N TYR A 91 23.86 0.15 9.25
CA TYR A 91 24.14 -0.21 7.85
C TYR A 91 22.90 -0.68 7.09
N SER A 92 21.70 -0.58 7.68
CA SER A 92 20.46 -0.94 7.00
C SER A 92 20.11 0.06 5.89
N GLY A 93 19.49 -0.44 4.82
CA GLY A 93 19.00 0.39 3.72
C GLY A 93 17.59 0.93 3.99
N THR A 94 17.33 2.18 3.59
CA THR A 94 15.97 2.71 3.48
C THR A 94 15.49 2.58 2.04
N VAL A 95 14.45 1.78 1.82
CA VAL A 95 13.90 1.50 0.48
C VAL A 95 12.45 1.97 0.40
N LEU A 96 12.14 2.79 -0.60
CA LEU A 96 10.80 3.35 -0.78
C LEU A 96 9.98 2.60 -1.85
N THR A 97 10.63 1.84 -2.72
CA THR A 97 10.01 1.00 -3.76
C THR A 97 10.91 -0.20 -4.03
N THR A 98 10.30 -1.38 -4.11
CA THR A 98 10.90 -2.67 -4.47
C THR A 98 10.12 -3.27 -5.64
N HIS A 99 10.61 -4.38 -6.19
CA HIS A 99 9.86 -5.14 -7.19
C HIS A 99 8.58 -5.78 -6.65
N ASP A 100 8.49 -5.96 -5.32
CA ASP A 100 7.32 -6.51 -4.62
C ASP A 100 6.39 -5.44 -4.02
N SER A 101 6.76 -4.16 -4.10
CA SER A 101 5.89 -3.07 -3.63
C SER A 101 4.59 -3.09 -4.42
N LYS A 102 3.44 -3.01 -3.73
CA LYS A 102 2.15 -3.02 -4.41
C LYS A 102 2.00 -1.76 -5.29
N ARG A 103 2.64 -0.65 -4.90
CA ARG A 103 2.71 0.65 -5.58
C ARG A 103 4.06 1.33 -5.35
N SER A 104 4.52 2.12 -6.32
CA SER A 104 5.75 2.91 -6.15
C SER A 104 5.59 4.06 -5.14
N ALA A 105 6.70 4.56 -4.63
CA ALA A 105 6.74 5.67 -3.67
C ALA A 105 5.96 6.90 -4.17
N ASP A 106 6.11 7.27 -5.44
CA ASP A 106 5.42 8.41 -6.04
C ASP A 106 3.90 8.22 -6.08
N VAL A 107 3.43 7.02 -6.43
CA VAL A 107 2.00 6.69 -6.46
C VAL A 107 1.43 6.76 -5.05
N ARG A 108 2.18 6.29 -4.05
CA ARG A 108 1.77 6.38 -2.65
C ARG A 108 1.74 7.83 -2.15
N ALA A 109 2.76 8.63 -2.46
CA ALA A 109 2.80 10.05 -2.10
C ALA A 109 1.62 10.81 -2.71
N ALA A 110 1.32 10.57 -3.99
CA ALA A 110 0.15 11.10 -4.67
C ALA A 110 -1.15 10.73 -3.94
N VAL A 111 -1.40 9.43 -3.71
CA VAL A 111 -2.61 8.96 -3.02
C VAL A 111 -2.71 9.51 -1.60
N SER A 112 -1.61 9.65 -0.87
CA SER A 112 -1.62 10.21 0.49
C SER A 112 -2.20 11.62 0.57
N VAL A 113 -2.11 12.44 -0.49
CA VAL A 113 -2.72 13.79 -0.53
C VAL A 113 -4.24 13.75 -0.35
N LEU A 114 -4.90 12.65 -0.71
CA LEU A 114 -6.36 12.50 -0.53
C LEU A 114 -6.78 12.63 0.94
N SER A 115 -5.90 12.24 1.87
CA SER A 115 -6.12 12.40 3.32
C SER A 115 -6.26 13.86 3.77
N GLN A 116 -5.73 14.82 3.01
CA GLN A 116 -5.83 16.25 3.34
C GLN A 116 -7.17 16.87 2.93
N ALA A 117 -7.95 16.19 2.09
CA ALA A 117 -9.22 16.70 1.57
C ALA A 117 -10.30 15.59 1.45
N PRO A 118 -10.61 14.86 2.54
CA PRO A 118 -11.44 13.66 2.47
C PRO A 118 -12.87 13.94 1.97
N ALA A 119 -13.47 15.07 2.39
CA ALA A 119 -14.81 15.46 1.93
C ALA A 119 -14.85 15.79 0.43
N ARG A 120 -13.83 16.50 -0.08
CA ARG A 120 -13.71 16.82 -1.51
C ARG A 120 -13.51 15.54 -2.33
N TRP A 121 -12.71 14.61 -1.83
CA TRP A 121 -12.50 13.31 -2.46
C TRP A 121 -13.79 12.49 -2.53
N ALA A 122 -14.53 12.37 -1.43
CA ALA A 122 -15.80 11.66 -1.39
C ALA A 122 -16.83 12.24 -2.36
N ALA A 123 -16.95 13.57 -2.42
CA ALA A 123 -17.85 14.26 -3.35
C ALA A 123 -17.46 14.01 -4.82
N LEU A 124 -16.16 14.10 -5.15
CA LEU A 124 -15.66 13.81 -6.48
C LEU A 124 -15.98 12.37 -6.89
N LEU A 125 -15.75 11.40 -6.00
CA LEU A 125 -16.02 9.99 -6.24
C LEU A 125 -17.48 9.69 -6.55
N ALA A 126 -18.39 10.27 -5.77
CA ALA A 126 -19.83 10.13 -6.02
C ALA A 126 -20.20 10.66 -7.41
N GLU A 127 -19.60 11.79 -7.81
CA GLU A 127 -19.87 12.40 -9.11
C GLU A 127 -19.30 11.59 -10.28
N VAL A 128 -18.02 11.21 -10.22
CA VAL A 128 -17.39 10.45 -11.32
C VAL A 128 -18.01 9.06 -11.46
N THR A 129 -18.38 8.40 -10.35
CA THR A 129 -19.05 7.11 -10.39
C THR A 129 -20.42 7.21 -11.06
N ARG A 130 -21.19 8.26 -10.74
CA ARG A 130 -22.49 8.53 -11.38
C ARG A 130 -22.33 8.84 -12.87
N ARG A 131 -21.34 9.63 -13.26
CA ARG A 131 -21.07 9.95 -14.68
C ARG A 131 -20.64 8.72 -15.48
N THR A 132 -19.75 7.90 -14.93
CA THR A 132 -19.29 6.66 -15.59
C THR A 132 -20.47 5.71 -15.83
N ALA A 133 -21.38 5.55 -14.88
CA ALA A 133 -22.57 4.73 -15.06
C ALA A 133 -23.50 5.27 -16.16
N ARG A 134 -23.67 6.60 -16.26
CA ARG A 134 -24.50 7.24 -17.31
C ARG A 134 -23.89 7.14 -18.70
N ALA A 135 -22.57 7.13 -18.81
CA ALA A 135 -21.85 7.07 -20.09
C ALA A 135 -21.76 5.64 -20.67
N GLY A 136 -22.54 4.68 -20.17
CA GLY A 136 -22.48 3.27 -20.58
C GLY A 136 -21.27 2.51 -20.02
N GLY A 137 -20.53 3.11 -19.08
CA GLY A 137 -19.44 2.44 -18.38
C GLY A 137 -19.97 1.34 -17.46
N ARG A 138 -19.18 0.26 -17.30
CA ARG A 138 -19.53 -0.84 -16.40
C ARG A 138 -19.43 -0.35 -14.95
N ARG A 139 -20.54 -0.42 -14.21
CA ARG A 139 -20.54 -0.10 -12.77
C ARG A 139 -19.60 -1.06 -12.05
N ALA A 140 -18.85 -0.56 -11.09
CA ALA A 140 -18.07 -1.42 -10.22
C ALA A 140 -19.01 -2.44 -9.53
N PRO A 141 -18.61 -3.72 -9.42
CA PRO A 141 -19.35 -4.74 -8.71
C PRO A 141 -19.77 -4.33 -7.29
N ASP A 142 -18.93 -3.57 -6.59
CA ASP A 142 -19.19 -3.05 -5.26
C ASP A 142 -18.51 -1.67 -5.03
N PRO A 143 -18.94 -0.91 -4.00
CA PRO A 143 -18.39 0.41 -3.69
C PRO A 143 -16.92 0.40 -3.27
N GLN A 144 -16.43 -0.66 -2.65
CA GLN A 144 -15.05 -0.77 -2.19
C GLN A 144 -14.09 -0.94 -3.38
N LEU A 145 -14.47 -1.75 -4.36
CA LEU A 145 -13.72 -1.87 -5.60
C LEU A 145 -13.70 -0.54 -6.37
N ALA A 146 -14.83 0.18 -6.43
CA ALA A 146 -14.86 1.52 -7.02
C ALA A 146 -13.89 2.47 -6.29
N TRP A 147 -13.92 2.47 -4.95
CA TRP A 147 -13.05 3.28 -4.11
C TRP A 147 -11.56 3.02 -4.39
N ALA A 148 -11.15 1.75 -4.41
CA ALA A 148 -9.78 1.36 -4.68
C ALA A 148 -9.34 1.69 -6.13
N ALA A 149 -10.22 1.46 -7.11
CA ALA A 149 -9.94 1.74 -8.52
C ALA A 149 -9.70 3.24 -8.75
N TRP A 150 -10.53 4.11 -8.17
CA TRP A 150 -10.39 5.56 -8.33
C TRP A 150 -9.16 6.13 -7.62
N GLN A 151 -8.79 5.63 -6.44
CA GLN A 151 -7.52 6.00 -5.80
C GLN A 151 -6.32 5.59 -6.66
N THR A 152 -6.36 4.40 -7.25
CA THR A 152 -5.31 3.92 -8.16
C THR A 152 -5.21 4.80 -9.41
N ALA A 153 -6.35 5.15 -10.02
CA ALA A 153 -6.41 6.05 -11.17
C ALA A 153 -5.84 7.44 -10.83
N PHE A 154 -6.17 7.99 -9.65
CA PHE A 154 -5.63 9.26 -9.17
C PHE A 154 -4.11 9.22 -9.01
N GLY A 155 -3.58 8.17 -8.37
CA GLY A 155 -2.14 7.98 -8.18
C GLY A 155 -1.36 7.90 -9.50
N PHE A 156 -1.93 7.30 -10.54
CA PHE A 156 -1.31 7.26 -11.87
C PHE A 156 -1.48 8.56 -12.67
N ALA A 157 -2.61 9.26 -12.50
CA ALA A 157 -2.90 10.49 -13.23
C ALA A 157 -1.90 11.61 -12.90
N LEU A 158 -1.43 11.70 -11.65
CA LEU A 158 -0.44 12.70 -11.23
C LEU A 158 0.95 12.49 -11.84
N ARG A 159 1.28 11.29 -12.35
CA ARG A 159 2.51 11.07 -13.13
C ARG A 159 2.45 11.64 -14.54
N ARG A 160 1.24 11.86 -15.08
CA ARG A 160 1.04 12.53 -16.36
C ARG A 160 0.96 14.05 -16.12
N SER A 161 2.08 14.65 -15.75
CA SER A 161 2.24 16.08 -15.99
C SER A 161 2.06 16.31 -17.50
N PRO A 162 1.20 17.24 -17.95
CA PRO A 162 1.10 17.58 -19.36
C PRO A 162 2.45 18.16 -19.77
N ARG A 163 3.29 17.36 -20.42
CA ARG A 163 4.55 17.84 -20.98
C ARG A 163 4.26 18.89 -22.05
N GLY A 164 4.42 20.16 -21.68
CA GLY A 164 4.94 21.26 -22.48
C GLY A 164 4.19 21.68 -23.75
N PRO A 165 4.43 22.89 -24.27
CA PRO A 165 3.78 23.35 -25.49
C PRO A 165 4.11 22.40 -26.65
N ARG A 166 3.08 21.95 -27.37
CA ARG A 166 3.22 21.25 -28.65
C ARG A 166 4.15 22.09 -29.53
N ARG A 167 5.35 21.58 -29.85
CA ARG A 167 6.17 22.16 -30.92
C ARG A 167 5.30 22.17 -32.18
N ARG A 168 4.98 23.38 -32.66
CA ARG A 168 4.31 23.55 -33.96
C ARG A 168 5.18 22.86 -35.03
N PRO A 169 4.60 22.11 -35.97
CA PRO A 169 5.37 21.58 -37.09
C PRO A 169 5.99 22.78 -37.83
N GLY A 170 7.28 22.64 -38.13
CA GLY A 170 8.09 23.69 -38.74
C GLY A 170 7.40 24.23 -39.98
N ARG A 171 7.24 25.54 -40.02
CA ARG A 171 6.81 26.29 -41.18
C ARG A 171 7.82 26.00 -42.29
N THR A 172 7.45 25.21 -43.28
CA THR A 172 8.20 25.10 -44.53
C THR A 172 8.33 26.50 -45.08
N ARG A 173 9.56 27.00 -45.17
CA ARG A 173 9.87 28.20 -45.95
C ARG A 173 9.68 27.81 -47.40
N ASP A 174 8.49 28.09 -47.92
CA ASP A 174 8.29 28.33 -49.34
C ASP A 174 9.12 29.57 -49.71
N GLY A 175 10.23 29.33 -50.40
CA GLY A 175 11.09 30.33 -50.99
C GLY A 175 11.05 30.15 -52.49
N SER A 176 10.05 30.75 -53.12
CA SER A 176 9.88 30.81 -54.56
C SER A 176 11.00 31.65 -55.22
N ARG A 177 11.58 31.06 -56.28
CA ARG A 177 12.07 31.64 -57.55
C ARG A 177 12.56 33.11 -57.57
N THR A 178 13.78 33.31 -58.11
CA THR A 178 14.11 34.23 -59.23
C THR A 178 15.51 33.91 -59.77
N ARG A 179 15.62 33.39 -61.00
CA ARG A 179 16.21 34.06 -62.20
C ARG A 179 17.60 34.69 -61.96
N SER A 180 18.64 34.06 -62.52
CA SER A 180 19.40 34.60 -63.66
C SER A 180 20.20 33.49 -64.33
#